data_AF-A0A7C3G758-F1
#
_entry.id   AF-A0A7C3G758-F1
#
_cell.length_a   1.000
_cell.length_b   1.000
_cell.length_c   1.000
_cell.angle_alpha   90.00
_cell.angle_beta   90.00
_cell.angle_gamma   90.00
#
_symmetry.space_group_name_H-M   'P 1'
#
loop_
_entity.id
_entity.type
_entity.pdbx_description
1 polymer ?
#
loop_
_entity_poly.entity_id
_entity_poly.type
_entity_poly.pdbx_seq_one_letter_code
_entity_poly.pdbx_strand_id
1 'polypeptide(L)' 'MEYKVRYEKGSFQSGYCLVENKKIAVVNRFFDVEGRINVLLEILSSFEDIDESIFTEKNLAFYHKIIKFNSKEKEKENDN' A
#
# COMPACT_ATOMS: atom_id res chain seq x y z
N MET A 1 10.88 10.13 4.82
CA MET A 1 11.17 9.83 3.39
C MET A 1 9.86 9.92 2.62
N GLU A 2 9.76 10.63 1.50
CA GLU A 2 8.47 10.78 0.78
C GLU A 2 8.45 9.89 -0.47
N TYR A 3 7.71 8.78 -0.42
CA TYR A 3 7.38 8.00 -1.61
C TYR A 3 6.32 8.72 -2.44
N LYS A 4 6.48 8.73 -3.76
CA LYS A 4 5.50 9.32 -4.69
C LYS A 4 4.76 8.21 -5.44
N VAL A 5 3.44 8.29 -5.47
CA VAL A 5 2.60 7.41 -6.29
C VAL A 5 2.44 7.99 -7.68
N ARG A 6 2.64 7.18 -8.72
CA ARG A 6 2.39 7.54 -10.13
C ARG A 6 1.49 6.50 -10.78
N TYR A 7 0.54 6.97 -11.59
CA TYR A 7 -0.34 6.11 -12.37
C TYR A 7 0.13 6.08 -13.81
N GLU A 8 0.58 4.92 -14.29
CA GLU A 8 1.16 4.78 -15.61
C GLU A 8 0.59 3.58 -16.35
N LYS A 9 0.77 3.56 -17.68
CA LYS A 9 0.48 2.38 -18.50
C LYS A 9 1.60 1.36 -18.29
N GLY A 10 1.27 0.22 -17.71
CA GLY A 10 2.19 -0.90 -17.51
C GLY A 10 1.44 -2.23 -17.38
N SER A 11 2.16 -3.33 -17.58
CA SER A 11 1.65 -4.67 -17.32
C SER A 11 2.58 -5.31 -16.29
N PHE A 12 2.32 -5.02 -15.02
CA PHE A 12 3.01 -5.63 -13.89
C PHE A 12 2.15 -6.79 -13.38
N GLN A 13 2.76 -7.92 -13.05
CA GLN A 13 2.03 -9.11 -12.59
C GLN A 13 1.23 -8.84 -11.30
N SER A 14 1.78 -8.02 -10.39
CA SER A 14 1.12 -7.55 -9.16
C SER A 14 0.30 -6.27 -9.34
N GLY A 15 0.24 -5.70 -10.55
CA GLY A 15 -0.44 -4.41 -10.79
C GLY A 15 0.35 -3.16 -10.39
N TYR A 16 1.54 -3.31 -9.80
CA TYR A 16 2.44 -2.20 -9.46
C TYR A 16 3.93 -2.54 -9.57
N CYS A 17 4.77 -1.50 -9.49
CA CYS A 17 6.22 -1.60 -9.40
C CYS A 17 6.78 -0.55 -8.43
N LEU A 18 7.72 -0.94 -7.57
CA LEU A 18 8.44 -0.02 -6.69
C LEU A 18 9.81 0.32 -7.27
N VAL A 19 10.08 1.62 -7.40
CA VAL A 19 11.38 2.17 -7.80
C VAL A 19 12.04 2.76 -6.55
N GLU A 20 12.67 1.92 -5.74
CA GLU A 20 13.19 2.26 -4.41
C GLU A 20 14.19 3.42 -4.43
N ASN A 21 15.16 3.39 -5.35
CA ASN A 21 16.18 4.45 -5.51
C ASN A 21 15.56 5.84 -5.74
N LYS A 22 14.38 5.89 -6.40
CA LYS A 22 13.65 7.13 -6.66
C LYS A 22 12.49 7.36 -5.69
N LYS A 23 12.21 6.40 -4.81
CA LYS A 23 11.03 6.37 -3.93
C LYS A 23 9.74 6.61 -4.71
N ILE A 24 9.54 5.84 -5.78
CA ILE A 24 8.32 5.95 -6.61
C ILE A 24 7.59 4.61 -6.60
N ALA A 25 6.30 4.65 -6.29
CA ALA A 25 5.39 3.53 -6.52
C ALA A 25 4.62 3.79 -7.83
N VAL A 26 4.79 2.92 -8.82
CA VAL A 26 4.09 3.00 -10.09
C VAL A 26 2.92 2.02 -10.06
N VAL A 27 1.70 2.53 -10.16
CA VAL A 27 0.45 1.75 -10.16
C VAL A 27 -0.13 1.74 -11.56
N ASN A 28 -0.67 0.61 -12.00
CA ASN A 28 -1.32 0.51 -13.29
C ASN A 28 -2.56 1.42 -13.37
N ARG A 29 -2.59 2.36 -14.32
CA ARG A 29 -3.69 3.31 -14.52
C ARG A 29 -5.01 2.67 -14.96
N PHE A 30 -5.00 1.43 -15.43
CA PHE A 30 -6.20 0.74 -15.91
C PHE A 30 -6.95 -0.02 -14.82
N PHE A 31 -6.42 -0.06 -13.60
CA PHE A 31 -7.13 -0.65 -12.47
C PHE A 31 -8.32 0.25 -12.10
N ASP A 32 -9.44 -0.40 -11.79
CA ASP A 32 -10.59 0.27 -11.22
C ASP A 32 -10.29 0.78 -9.79
N VAL A 33 -11.30 1.30 -9.10
CA VAL A 33 -11.09 1.86 -7.75
C VAL A 33 -10.69 0.76 -6.78
N GLU A 34 -11.34 -0.39 -6.82
CA GLU A 34 -11.07 -1.51 -5.92
C GLU A 34 -9.67 -2.09 -6.13
N GLY A 35 -9.28 -2.37 -7.38
CA GLY A 35 -7.94 -2.85 -7.71
C GLY A 35 -6.85 -1.88 -7.29
N ARG A 36 -7.07 -0.56 -7.44
CA ARG A 36 -6.12 0.45 -6.96
C ARG A 36 -6.01 0.48 -5.44
N ILE A 37 -7.12 0.34 -4.71
CA ILE A 37 -7.11 0.27 -3.25
C ILE A 37 -6.29 -0.95 -2.79
N ASN A 38 -6.55 -2.12 -3.35
CA ASN A 38 -5.86 -3.35 -2.96
C ASN A 38 -4.35 -3.25 -3.19
N VAL A 39 -3.94 -2.77 -4.36
CA VAL A 39 -2.52 -2.52 -4.67
C VAL A 39 -1.88 -1.55 -3.69
N LEU A 40 -2.56 -0.45 -3.34
CA LEU A 40 -2.02 0.52 -2.40
C LEU A 40 -1.89 -0.04 -0.99
N LEU A 41 -2.84 -0.88 -0.55
CA LEU A 41 -2.78 -1.57 0.74
C LEU A 41 -1.64 -2.60 0.79
N GLU A 42 -1.43 -3.33 -0.31
CA GLU A 42 -0.31 -4.27 -0.44
C GLU A 42 1.04 -3.55 -0.37
N ILE A 43 1.20 -2.47 -1.14
CA ILE A 43 2.40 -1.62 -1.09
C ILE A 43 2.63 -1.10 0.32
N LEU A 44 1.60 -0.54 0.97
CA LEU A 44 1.71 -0.01 2.32
C LEU A 44 2.15 -1.08 3.33
N SER A 45 1.63 -2.31 3.19
CA SER A 45 1.95 -3.42 4.09
C SER A 45 3.33 -4.04 3.84
N SER A 46 3.94 -3.75 2.69
CA SER A 46 5.30 -4.22 2.36
C SER A 46 6.42 -3.41 3.03
N PHE A 47 6.10 -2.24 3.57
CA PHE A 47 7.08 -1.42 4.30
C PHE A 47 7.18 -1.89 5.75
N GLU A 48 8.36 -2.35 6.14
CA GLU A 48 8.63 -2.83 7.50
C GLU A 48 8.84 -1.66 8.49
N ASP A 49 9.52 -0.60 8.05
CA ASP A 49 9.90 0.54 8.90
C ASP A 49 9.26 1.86 8.42
N ILE A 50 8.05 2.15 8.93
CA ILE A 50 7.36 3.42 8.71
C ILE A 50 7.62 4.35 9.89
N ASP A 51 8.20 5.52 9.62
CA ASP A 51 8.34 6.59 10.60
C ASP A 51 6.99 7.27 10.84
N GLU A 52 6.28 6.85 11.90
CA GLU A 52 4.96 7.38 12.26
C GLU A 52 4.99 8.87 12.66
N SER A 53 6.16 9.44 13.00
CA SER A 53 6.26 10.83 13.44
C SER A 53 5.94 11.85 12.34
N ILE A 54 5.98 11.43 11.07
CA ILE A 54 5.66 12.28 9.91
C ILE A 54 4.16 12.36 9.64
N PHE A 55 3.34 11.57 10.32
CA PHE A 55 1.90 11.57 10.12
C PHE A 55 1.21 12.63 10.95
N THR A 56 0.15 13.22 10.38
CA THR A 56 -0.84 13.95 11.17
C THR A 56 -1.63 12.98 12.03
N GLU A 57 -2.23 13.45 13.13
CA GLU A 57 -3.05 12.61 14.03
C GLU A 57 -4.12 11.80 13.27
N LYS A 58 -4.77 12.45 12.28
CA LYS A 58 -5.78 11.81 11.43
C LYS A 58 -5.19 10.66 10.61
N ASN A 59 -4.03 10.88 9.98
CA ASN A 59 -3.38 9.88 9.14
C ASN A 59 -2.83 8.71 9.96
N LEU A 60 -2.28 9.01 11.14
CA LEU A 60 -1.79 8.00 12.08
C LEU A 60 -2.92 7.08 12.56
N ALA A 61 -4.05 7.66 12.98
CA ALA A 61 -5.22 6.88 13.38
C ALA A 61 -5.79 6.03 12.22
N PHE A 62 -5.70 6.51 10.99
CA PHE A 62 -6.09 5.74 9.81
C PHE A 62 -5.11 4.61 9.49
N TYR A 63 -3.81 4.88 9.57
CA TYR A 63 -2.76 3.87 9.39
C TYR A 63 -2.93 2.71 10.38
N HIS A 64 -3.10 3.00 11.68
CA HIS A 64 -3.34 1.97 12.69
C HIS A 64 -4.62 1.16 12.44
N LYS A 65 -5.67 1.78 11.89
CA LYS A 65 -6.89 1.05 11.48
C LYS A 65 -6.61 0.09 10.33
N ILE A 66 -5.83 0.49 9.34
CA ILE A 66 -5.45 -0.35 8.20
C ILE A 66 -4.64 -1.56 8.68
N ILE A 67 -3.57 -1.35 9.46
CA ILE A 67 -2.72 -2.43 9.95
C ILE A 67 -3.54 -3.42 10.80
N LYS A 68 -4.40 -2.92 11.69
CA LYS A 68 -5.30 -3.76 12.48
C LYS A 68 -6.30 -4.56 11.64
N PHE A 69 -6.77 -4.01 10.52
CA PHE A 69 -7.67 -4.71 9.60
C PHE A 69 -6.93 -5.84 8.88
N ASN A 70 -5.74 -5.56 8.32
CA ASN A 70 -4.94 -6.54 7.58
C ASN A 70 -4.50 -7.73 8.46
N SER A 71 -4.20 -7.51 9.75
CA SER A 71 -3.89 -8.61 10.68
C SER A 71 -5.08 -9.57 10.88
N LYS A 72 -6.32 -9.06 10.85
CA LYS A 72 -7.53 -9.88 11.04
C LYS A 72 -7.91 -10.68 9.79
N GLU A 73 -7.53 -10.23 8.59
CA GLU A 73 -7.77 -11.01 7.37
C GLU A 73 -6.81 -12.19 7.28
N LYS A 74 -5.54 -12.00 7.67
CA LYS A 74 -4.55 -13.09 7.73
C LYS A 74 -4.92 -14.19 8.74
N GLU A 75 -5.59 -13.85 9.83
CA GLU A 75 -6.08 -14.85 10.80
C GLU A 75 -7.22 -15.72 10.23
N LYS A 76 -8.07 -15.16 9.35
CA LYS A 76 -9.21 -15.90 8.76
C LYS A 76 -8.82 -16.83 7.61
N GLU A 77 -7.71 -16.57 6.93
CA GLU A 77 -7.16 -17.43 5.88
C GLU A 77 -6.48 -18.69 6.43
N ASN A 78 -5.99 -18.66 7.67
CA ASN A 78 -5.29 -19.79 8.30
C ASN A 78 -6.21 -20.82 8.97
N ASP A 79 -7.51 -20.55 9.04
CA ASP A 79 -8.54 -21.42 9.66
C ASP A 79 -9.39 -22.19 8.60
N ASN A 80 -9.00 -22.17 7.32
CA ASN A 80 -9.66 -22.92 6.23
C ASN A 80 -8.76 -24.02 5.65
#